data_AF-A0AAE1WA95-F1
#
_entry.id   AF-A0AAE1WA95-F1
#
_cell.length_a   1.000
_cell.length_b   1.000
_cell.length_c   1.000
_cell.angle_alpha   90.00
_cell.angle_beta   90.00
_cell.angle_gamma   90.00
#
_symmetry.space_group_name_H-M   'P 1'
#
loop_
_entity.id
_entity.type
_entity.pdbx_description
1 polymer ?
#
loop_
_entity_poly.entity_id
_entity_poly.type
_entity_poly.pdbx_seq_one_letter_code
_entity_poly.pdbx_strand_id
1 'polypeptide(L)'
;MADSASTKRWLPLEANPDVMNQFLWGLGVAPDEAECFDVYGLDEELLEMVPKPVLAVLFLYPITPKSEEERILQDNAIKEPSSGVYFMKQTVGNACGTIGLLHAVGNITSEIKLVEGSYLDNFFKSTAKMDPSERAAFLENDSEMEVAHSVAATAGDTEFNKLTLY
;
A
#
# COMPACT_ATOMS: atom_id res chain seq x y z
N MET A 1 13.73 -29.10 12.04
CA MET A 1 13.58 -28.87 10.60
C MET A 1 12.08 -29.01 10.31
N ALA A 2 11.32 -27.95 10.60
CA ALA A 2 9.88 -27.94 10.31
C ALA A 2 9.73 -27.43 8.87
N ASP A 3 8.98 -28.14 8.05
CA ASP A 3 8.55 -27.70 6.72
C ASP A 3 8.00 -26.28 6.84
N SER A 4 8.71 -25.30 6.27
CA SER A 4 8.17 -23.95 6.15
C SER A 4 7.06 -24.01 5.11
N ALA A 5 5.80 -23.93 5.56
CA ALA A 5 4.69 -23.61 4.68
C ALA A 5 5.12 -22.42 3.79
N SER A 6 5.02 -22.57 2.46
CA SER A 6 5.45 -21.52 1.54
C SER A 6 4.70 -20.24 1.88
N THR A 7 5.41 -19.19 2.32
CA THR A 7 4.80 -17.90 2.63
C THR A 7 4.13 -17.36 1.37
N LYS A 8 2.87 -16.91 1.44
CA LYS A 8 2.15 -16.35 0.29
C LYS A 8 2.93 -15.16 -0.27
N ARG A 9 3.07 -15.09 -1.60
CA ARG A 9 3.78 -14.00 -2.28
C ARG A 9 3.03 -13.54 -3.51
N TRP A 10 3.01 -12.24 -3.71
CA TRP A 10 2.47 -11.60 -4.91
C TRP A 10 3.59 -11.08 -5.82
N LEU A 11 3.23 -10.49 -6.95
CA LEU A 11 4.15 -9.71 -7.77
C LEU A 11 4.41 -8.35 -7.09
N PRO A 12 5.58 -7.73 -7.23
CA PRO A 12 5.74 -6.36 -6.77
C PRO A 12 4.95 -5.41 -7.67
N LEU A 13 4.33 -4.39 -7.07
CA LEU A 13 3.75 -3.27 -7.83
C LEU A 13 4.85 -2.30 -8.24
N GLU A 14 4.77 -1.82 -9.48
CA GLU A 14 5.59 -0.72 -9.97
C GLU A 14 5.17 0.60 -9.30
N ALA A 15 6.14 1.43 -8.90
CA ALA A 15 5.88 2.76 -8.37
C ALA A 15 5.57 3.73 -9.53
N ASN A 16 4.38 3.58 -10.09
CA ASN A 16 3.91 4.30 -11.27
C ASN A 16 2.50 4.84 -10.99
N PRO A 17 2.26 6.16 -11.07
CA PRO A 17 0.95 6.76 -10.82
C PRO A 17 -0.17 6.14 -11.65
N ASP A 18 0.06 5.81 -12.92
CA ASP A 18 -0.98 5.22 -13.79
C ASP A 18 -1.45 3.86 -13.27
N VAL A 19 -0.51 3.01 -12.85
CA VAL A 19 -0.80 1.70 -12.25
C VAL A 19 -1.55 1.86 -10.93
N MET A 20 -1.08 2.75 -10.06
CA MET A 20 -1.69 3.00 -8.75
C MET A 20 -3.10 3.58 -8.89
N ASN A 21 -3.30 4.51 -9.81
CA ASN A 21 -4.59 5.15 -10.08
C ASN A 21 -5.60 4.17 -10.64
N GLN A 22 -5.24 3.38 -11.66
CA GLN A 22 -6.13 2.34 -12.18
C GLN A 22 -6.54 1.34 -11.11
N PHE A 23 -5.60 0.96 -10.23
CA PHE A 23 -5.87 0.08 -9.11
C PHE A 23 -6.86 0.71 -8.10
N LEU A 24 -6.61 1.94 -7.65
CA LEU A 24 -7.49 2.65 -6.71
C LEU A 24 -8.88 2.91 -7.29
N TRP A 25 -8.96 3.34 -8.54
CA TRP A 25 -10.22 3.63 -9.21
C TRP A 25 -11.04 2.37 -9.44
N GLY A 26 -10.40 1.27 -9.85
CA GLY A 26 -11.03 -0.04 -10.00
C GLY A 26 -11.60 -0.59 -8.69
N LEU A 27 -11.07 -0.15 -7.55
CA LEU A 27 -11.47 -0.63 -6.22
C LEU A 27 -12.42 0.31 -5.47
N GLY A 28 -12.73 1.49 -6.02
CA GLY A 28 -13.80 2.36 -5.49
C GLY A 28 -13.41 3.76 -5.06
N VAL A 29 -12.20 4.24 -5.37
CA VAL A 29 -11.89 5.68 -5.31
C VAL A 29 -12.41 6.33 -6.59
N ALA A 30 -13.20 7.40 -6.52
CA ALA A 30 -13.63 8.08 -7.75
C ALA A 30 -12.46 8.88 -8.35
N PRO A 31 -12.27 8.92 -9.69
CA PRO A 31 -11.17 9.66 -10.32
C PRO A 31 -11.12 11.15 -10.01
N ASP A 32 -12.26 11.77 -9.72
CA ASP A 32 -12.38 13.17 -9.32
C ASP A 32 -12.20 13.41 -7.82
N GLU A 33 -12.06 12.35 -7.02
CA GLU A 33 -11.90 12.42 -5.57
C GLU A 33 -10.43 12.40 -5.13
N ALA A 34 -9.63 11.47 -5.68
CA ALA A 34 -8.20 11.38 -5.42
C ALA A 34 -7.45 10.58 -6.51
N GLU A 35 -6.21 10.97 -6.74
CA GLU A 35 -5.27 10.28 -7.62
C GLU A 35 -3.82 10.52 -7.16
N CYS A 36 -2.94 9.60 -7.54
CA CYS A 36 -1.50 9.66 -7.36
C CYS A 36 -0.86 10.48 -8.47
N PHE A 37 0.20 11.22 -8.10
CA PHE A 37 1.07 11.96 -9.01
C PHE A 37 2.53 11.65 -8.69
N ASP A 38 3.40 11.77 -9.69
CA ASP A 38 4.83 11.74 -9.47
C ASP A 38 5.30 12.95 -8.65
N VAL A 39 6.30 12.72 -7.81
CA VAL A 39 7.06 13.77 -7.13
C VAL A 39 8.45 13.81 -7.74
N TYR A 40 8.69 14.78 -8.63
CA TYR A 40 9.93 14.86 -9.40
C TYR A 40 11.16 15.24 -8.55
N GLY A 41 10.94 15.89 -7.41
CA GLY A 41 12.00 16.27 -6.48
C GLY A 41 11.44 16.89 -5.20
N LEU A 42 12.34 17.22 -4.27
CA LEU A 42 12.00 17.72 -2.93
C LEU A 42 12.37 19.19 -2.71
N ASP A 43 12.92 19.85 -3.73
CA ASP A 43 13.04 21.30 -3.74
C ASP A 43 11.68 21.97 -3.96
N GLU A 44 11.59 23.23 -3.54
CA GLU A 44 10.33 23.99 -3.53
C GLU A 44 9.69 24.07 -4.91
N GLU A 45 10.49 24.31 -5.96
CA GLU A 45 10.00 24.44 -7.34
C GLU A 45 9.38 23.13 -7.84
N LEU A 46 10.01 21.98 -7.60
CA LEU A 46 9.46 20.68 -8.00
C LEU A 46 8.26 20.25 -7.16
N LEU A 47 8.23 20.59 -5.86
CA LEU A 47 7.08 20.30 -4.99
C LEU A 47 5.85 21.15 -5.36
N GLU A 48 6.03 22.35 -5.92
CA GLU A 48 4.92 23.17 -6.42
C GLU A 48 4.19 22.56 -7.62
N MET A 49 4.83 21.62 -8.34
CA MET A 49 4.20 20.90 -9.44
C MET A 49 3.17 19.87 -8.97
N VAL A 50 3.25 19.43 -7.71
CA VAL A 50 2.32 18.43 -7.14
C VAL A 50 0.97 19.09 -6.84
N PRO A 51 -0.15 18.55 -7.34
CA PRO A 51 -1.48 19.07 -7.05
C PRO A 51 -1.78 19.10 -5.54
N LYS A 52 -2.56 20.10 -5.13
CA LYS A 52 -2.90 20.37 -3.73
C LYS A 52 -4.42 20.27 -3.52
N PRO A 53 -4.91 19.77 -2.37
CA PRO A 53 -4.14 19.33 -1.21
C PRO A 53 -3.47 17.95 -1.42
N VAL A 54 -2.33 17.72 -0.75
CA VAL A 54 -1.67 16.40 -0.72
C VAL A 54 -2.20 15.62 0.48
N LEU A 55 -2.78 14.45 0.23
CA LEU A 55 -3.46 13.62 1.25
C LEU A 55 -2.54 12.54 1.84
N ALA A 56 -1.62 12.00 1.02
CA ALA A 56 -0.67 10.98 1.42
C ALA A 56 0.57 11.02 0.51
N VAL A 57 1.69 10.48 1.00
CA VAL A 57 2.91 10.27 0.21
C VAL A 57 3.33 8.81 0.36
N LEU A 58 3.47 8.10 -0.77
CA LEU A 58 4.08 6.78 -0.81
C LEU A 58 5.55 6.94 -1.21
N PHE A 59 6.45 6.33 -0.46
CA PHE A 59 7.87 6.41 -0.71
C PHE A 59 8.47 5.02 -0.91
N LEU A 60 8.88 4.73 -2.15
CA LEU A 60 9.61 3.50 -2.48
C LEU A 60 11.10 3.74 -2.24
N TYR A 61 11.72 2.90 -1.42
CA TYR A 61 13.15 2.96 -1.14
C TYR A 61 13.75 1.55 -1.02
N PRO A 62 15.06 1.38 -1.30
CA PRO A 62 15.71 0.08 -1.19
C PRO A 62 15.89 -0.32 0.27
N ILE A 63 15.50 -1.55 0.60
CA ILE A 63 15.81 -2.15 1.89
C ILE A 63 17.25 -2.67 1.84
N THR A 64 18.11 -2.10 2.67
CA THR A 64 19.53 -2.46 2.80
C THR A 64 19.81 -3.05 4.18
N PRO A 65 20.93 -3.76 4.39
CA PRO A 65 21.32 -4.23 5.72
C PRO A 65 21.37 -3.09 6.75
N LYS A 66 21.84 -1.91 6.33
CA LYS A 66 21.90 -0.71 7.17
C LYS A 66 20.50 -0.22 7.55
N SER A 67 19.58 -0.11 6.59
CA SER A 67 18.21 0.35 6.89
C SER A 67 17.46 -0.65 7.79
N GLU A 68 17.71 -1.95 7.65
CA GLU A 68 17.12 -2.95 8.56
C GLU A 68 17.68 -2.87 9.98
N GLU A 69 18.99 -2.64 10.13
CA GLU A 69 19.58 -2.40 11.45
C GLU A 69 18.97 -1.17 12.12
N GLU A 70 18.85 -0.06 11.39
CA GLU A 70 18.21 1.18 11.86
C GLU A 70 16.75 0.95 12.24
N ARG A 71 15.98 0.19 11.43
CA ARG A 71 14.59 -0.18 11.71
C ARG A 71 14.46 -0.96 13.02
N ILE A 72 15.32 -1.96 13.24
CA ILE A 72 15.31 -2.77 14.48
C ILE A 72 15.62 -1.89 15.70
N LEU A 73 16.58 -0.97 15.58
CA LEU A 73 16.91 -0.04 16.66
C LEU A 73 15.73 0.89 16.99
N GLN A 74 15.01 1.36 15.97
CA GLN A 74 13.82 2.21 16.15
C GLN A 74 12.65 1.45 16.77
N ASP A 75 12.34 0.24 16.30
CA ASP A 75 11.25 -0.59 16.84
C ASP A 75 11.37 -0.81 18.35
N ASN A 76 12.60 -1.01 18.85
CA ASN A 76 12.86 -1.18 20.28
C ASN A 76 12.62 0.09 21.11
N ALA A 77 12.49 1.25 20.47
CA ALA A 77 12.28 2.56 21.10
C ALA A 77 10.82 3.06 20.98
N ILE A 78 9.97 2.39 20.20
CA ILE A 78 8.60 2.85 19.90
C ILE A 78 7.64 2.57 21.09
N LYS A 79 6.80 3.56 21.39
CA LYS A 79 5.60 3.44 22.23
C LYS A 79 4.39 3.09 21.36
N GLU A 80 3.41 2.40 21.94
CA GLU A 80 2.15 1.96 21.29
C GLU A 80 1.61 2.95 20.23
N PRO A 81 1.10 2.45 19.08
CA PRO A 81 0.64 3.29 17.99
C PRO A 81 -0.45 4.28 18.44
N SER A 82 -0.44 5.47 17.84
CA SER A 82 -1.45 6.49 18.11
C SER A 82 -2.85 5.98 17.80
N SER A 83 -3.78 6.15 18.74
CA SER A 83 -5.19 5.82 18.54
C SER A 83 -5.76 6.56 17.33
N GLY A 84 -6.54 5.87 16.50
CA GLY A 84 -7.22 6.46 15.35
C GLY A 84 -6.52 6.25 14.00
N VAL A 85 -5.33 5.66 13.97
CA VAL A 85 -4.62 5.31 12.73
C VAL A 85 -5.10 3.96 12.20
N TYR A 86 -5.45 3.92 10.92
CA TYR A 86 -5.68 2.66 10.21
C TYR A 86 -4.32 2.05 9.81
N PHE A 87 -3.90 1.01 10.52
CA PHE A 87 -2.65 0.30 10.30
C PHE A 87 -2.89 -1.21 10.15
N MET A 88 -2.08 -1.86 9.32
CA MET A 88 -2.06 -3.32 9.14
C MET A 88 -0.64 -3.82 8.92
N LYS A 89 -0.34 -5.02 9.41
CA LYS A 89 0.95 -5.67 9.18
C LYS A 89 1.03 -6.24 7.75
N GLN A 90 2.24 -6.40 7.26
CA GLN A 90 2.50 -7.13 6.02
C GLN A 90 2.87 -8.58 6.34
N THR A 91 2.00 -9.52 5.96
CA THR A 91 2.27 -10.98 6.05
C THR A 91 2.42 -11.64 4.68
N VAL A 92 1.99 -10.97 3.61
CA VAL A 92 2.15 -11.42 2.22
C VAL A 92 3.41 -10.78 1.60
N GLY A 93 4.30 -11.60 1.06
CA GLY A 93 5.51 -11.12 0.41
C GLY A 93 5.18 -10.31 -0.85
N ASN A 94 5.92 -9.22 -1.07
CA ASN A 94 5.74 -8.26 -2.18
C ASN A 94 4.40 -7.47 -2.18
N ALA A 95 3.55 -7.62 -1.17
CA ALA A 95 2.28 -6.87 -1.07
C ALA A 95 2.44 -5.41 -0.58
N CYS A 96 3.67 -4.90 -0.44
CA CYS A 96 3.94 -3.58 0.17
C CYS A 96 3.26 -2.42 -0.58
N GLY A 97 3.19 -2.47 -1.91
CA GLY A 97 2.49 -1.44 -2.70
C GLY A 97 0.99 -1.39 -2.37
N THR A 98 0.32 -2.54 -2.32
CA THR A 98 -1.10 -2.63 -1.94
C THR A 98 -1.30 -2.17 -0.50
N ILE A 99 -0.45 -2.60 0.43
CA ILE A 99 -0.56 -2.21 1.83
C ILE A 99 -0.33 -0.70 2.00
N GLY A 100 0.64 -0.12 1.29
CA GLY A 100 0.88 1.32 1.29
C GLY A 100 -0.32 2.11 0.77
N LEU A 101 -0.97 1.65 -0.31
CA LEU A 101 -2.18 2.26 -0.85
C LEU A 101 -3.38 2.11 0.11
N LEU A 102 -3.55 0.94 0.74
CA LEU A 102 -4.59 0.73 1.75
C LEU A 102 -4.36 1.59 3.00
N HIS A 103 -3.12 1.80 3.42
CA HIS A 103 -2.79 2.74 4.49
C HIS A 103 -3.10 4.18 4.08
N ALA A 104 -2.72 4.59 2.87
CA ALA A 104 -3.01 5.94 2.37
C ALA A 104 -4.53 6.21 2.37
N VAL A 105 -5.31 5.37 1.70
CA VAL A 105 -6.77 5.52 1.61
C VAL A 105 -7.45 5.37 2.97
N GLY A 106 -7.06 4.35 3.76
CA GLY A 106 -7.70 4.04 5.03
C GLY A 106 -7.59 5.16 6.06
N ASN A 107 -6.53 5.97 6.00
CA ASN A 107 -6.31 7.10 6.91
C ASN A 107 -6.91 8.42 6.43
N ILE A 108 -7.42 8.49 5.20
CA ILE A 108 -8.04 9.71 4.63
C ILE A 108 -9.53 9.53 4.33
N THR A 109 -10.16 8.45 4.81
CA THR A 109 -11.59 8.14 4.58
C THR A 109 -12.56 9.20 5.13
N SER A 110 -12.09 10.12 5.99
CA SER A 110 -12.87 11.29 6.42
C SER A 110 -12.76 12.49 5.48
N GLU A 111 -11.76 12.51 4.61
CA GLU A 111 -11.46 13.58 3.66
C GLU A 111 -11.94 13.25 2.25
N ILE A 112 -12.01 11.96 1.92
CA ILE A 112 -12.48 11.47 0.62
C ILE A 112 -13.73 10.58 0.74
N LYS A 113 -14.51 10.52 -0.34
CA LYS A 113 -15.66 9.64 -0.50
C LYS A 113 -15.29 8.43 -1.36
N LEU A 114 -15.39 7.26 -0.76
CA LEU A 114 -15.39 6.01 -1.51
C LEU A 114 -16.77 5.80 -2.16
N VAL A 115 -16.78 5.19 -3.34
CA VAL A 115 -18.02 4.80 -4.01
C VAL A 115 -18.76 3.80 -3.12
N GLU A 116 -20.02 4.09 -2.77
CA GLU A 116 -20.80 3.24 -1.87
C GLU A 116 -20.98 1.83 -2.43
N GLY A 117 -20.71 0.82 -1.61
CA GLY A 117 -20.77 -0.59 -1.99
C GLY A 117 -19.59 -1.07 -2.85
N SER A 118 -18.61 -0.21 -3.14
CA SER A 118 -17.36 -0.61 -3.77
C SER A 118 -16.53 -1.53 -2.88
N TYR A 119 -15.50 -2.15 -3.46
CA TYR A 119 -14.61 -3.02 -2.73
C TYR A 119 -13.97 -2.31 -1.54
N LEU A 120 -13.34 -1.14 -1.73
CA LEU A 120 -12.66 -0.42 -0.64
C LEU A 120 -13.64 0.04 0.43
N ASP A 121 -14.84 0.48 0.05
CA ASP A 121 -15.89 0.84 1.02
C ASP A 121 -16.22 -0.34 1.94
N ASN A 122 -16.47 -1.53 1.35
CA ASN A 122 -16.76 -2.74 2.11
C ASN A 122 -15.55 -3.25 2.91
N PHE A 123 -14.34 -3.15 2.34
CA PHE A 123 -13.09 -3.55 2.98
C PHE A 123 -12.90 -2.77 4.28
N PHE A 124 -12.89 -1.42 4.22
CA PHE A 124 -12.66 -0.59 5.41
C PHE A 124 -13.78 -0.71 6.44
N LYS A 125 -15.04 -0.90 6.02
CA LYS A 125 -16.16 -1.20 6.94
C LYS A 125 -15.94 -2.53 7.67
N SER A 126 -15.48 -3.57 6.97
CA SER A 126 -15.29 -4.92 7.51
C SER A 126 -14.08 -5.00 8.46
N THR A 127 -13.05 -4.21 8.21
CA THR A 127 -11.78 -4.23 8.95
C THR A 127 -11.66 -3.12 10.00
N ALA A 128 -12.67 -2.26 10.14
CA ALA A 128 -12.64 -1.09 11.02
C ALA A 128 -12.29 -1.42 12.48
N LYS A 129 -12.82 -2.54 12.99
CA LYS A 129 -12.63 -2.97 14.40
C LYS A 129 -11.51 -4.00 14.59
N MET A 130 -10.84 -4.40 13.51
CA MET A 130 -9.76 -5.38 13.55
C MET A 130 -8.45 -4.74 14.02
N ASP A 131 -7.64 -5.50 14.75
CA ASP A 131 -6.26 -5.13 15.04
C ASP A 131 -5.35 -5.27 13.81
N PRO A 132 -4.12 -4.73 13.84
CA PRO A 132 -3.22 -4.78 12.68
C PRO A 132 -2.87 -6.18 12.16
N SER A 133 -2.89 -7.19 13.03
CA SER A 133 -2.60 -8.59 12.66
C SER A 133 -3.85 -9.26 12.07
N GLU A 134 -5.03 -8.98 12.63
CA GLU A 134 -6.32 -9.44 12.06
C GLU A 134 -6.55 -8.85 10.66
N ARG A 135 -6.23 -7.57 10.44
CA ARG A 135 -6.28 -6.93 9.12
C ARG A 135 -5.34 -7.60 8.12
N ALA A 136 -4.14 -7.99 8.55
CA ALA A 136 -3.20 -8.72 7.70
C ALA A 136 -3.74 -10.09 7.30
N ALA A 137 -4.30 -10.83 8.27
CA ALA A 137 -4.94 -12.12 8.01
C ALA A 137 -6.17 -12.00 7.10
N PHE A 138 -6.96 -10.93 7.23
CA PHE A 138 -8.07 -10.63 6.33
C PHE A 138 -7.57 -10.47 4.89
N LEU A 139 -6.57 -9.61 4.67
CA LEU A 139 -5.95 -9.37 3.36
C LEU A 139 -5.35 -10.64 2.75
N GLU A 140 -4.70 -11.48 3.57
CA GLU A 140 -4.09 -12.72 3.12
C GLU A 140 -5.11 -13.72 2.56
N ASN A 141 -6.34 -13.69 3.06
CA ASN A 141 -7.44 -14.54 2.60
C ASN A 141 -8.35 -13.87 1.56
N ASP A 142 -8.04 -12.63 1.16
CA ASP A 142 -8.86 -11.87 0.22
C ASP A 142 -8.44 -12.14 -1.23
N SER A 143 -9.19 -13.01 -1.90
CA SER A 143 -8.96 -13.37 -3.30
C SER A 143 -9.29 -12.23 -4.28
N GLU A 144 -10.20 -11.33 -3.93
CA GLU A 144 -10.59 -10.22 -4.81
C GLU A 144 -9.46 -9.18 -4.86
N MET A 145 -8.88 -8.85 -3.71
CA MET A 145 -7.69 -8.01 -3.64
C MET A 145 -6.49 -8.62 -4.36
N GLU A 146 -6.26 -9.92 -4.19
CA GLU A 146 -5.16 -10.61 -4.87
C GLU A 146 -5.30 -10.55 -6.39
N VAL A 147 -6.51 -10.71 -6.92
CA VAL A 147 -6.79 -10.56 -8.35
C VAL A 147 -6.55 -9.13 -8.81
N ALA A 148 -7.10 -8.13 -8.10
CA ALA A 148 -6.91 -6.72 -8.44
C ALA A 148 -5.42 -6.33 -8.42
N HIS A 149 -4.68 -6.79 -7.42
CA HIS A 149 -3.25 -6.58 -7.29
C HIS A 149 -2.49 -7.20 -8.47
N SER A 150 -2.82 -8.44 -8.85
CA SER A 150 -2.19 -9.13 -9.98
C SER A 150 -2.38 -8.39 -11.31
N VAL A 151 -3.59 -7.86 -11.54
CA VAL A 151 -3.89 -7.03 -12.72
C VAL A 151 -3.02 -5.77 -12.71
N ALA A 152 -2.98 -5.04 -11.60
CA ALA A 152 -2.15 -3.83 -11.49
C ALA A 152 -0.65 -4.14 -11.67
N ALA A 153 -0.14 -5.21 -11.06
CA ALA A 153 1.27 -5.60 -11.13
C ALA A 153 1.74 -6.00 -12.53
N THR A 154 0.82 -6.30 -13.45
CA THR A 154 1.11 -6.66 -14.84
C THR A 154 0.80 -5.53 -15.83
N ALA A 155 0.31 -4.39 -15.34
CA ALA A 155 -0.05 -3.22 -16.16
C ALA A 155 1.06 -2.16 -16.26
N GLY A 156 2.15 -2.29 -15.48
CA GLY A 156 3.27 -1.35 -15.49
C GLY A 156 4.09 -1.39 -16.79
N ASP A 157 4.98 -0.41 -16.93
CA ASP A 157 5.82 -0.27 -18.12
C ASP A 157 6.96 -1.30 -18.15
N THR A 158 7.24 -1.94 -17.02
CA THR A 158 8.34 -2.91 -16.87
C THR A 158 7.85 -4.33 -16.61
N GLU A 159 8.53 -5.31 -17.22
CA GLU A 159 8.30 -6.72 -16.91
C GLU A 159 8.99 -7.11 -15.61
N PHE A 160 8.27 -7.78 -14.71
CA PHE A 160 8.89 -8.34 -13.52
C PHE A 160 9.84 -9.50 -13.88
N ASN A 161 11.15 -9.24 -13.76
CA ASN A 161 12.18 -10.25 -13.96
C ASN A 161 12.62 -10.88 -12.63
N LYS A 162 12.32 -12.18 -12.45
CA LYS A 162 12.70 -12.95 -11.26
C LYS A 162 14.21 -13.07 -11.05
N LEU A 163 15.03 -12.83 -12.07
CA LEU A 163 16.49 -13.03 -12.03
C LEU A 163 17.27 -11.83 -11.45
N THR A 164 16.63 -10.67 -11.25
CA THR A 164 17.29 -9.42 -10.85
C THR A 164 17.24 -9.10 -9.35
N LEU A 165 16.73 -10.01 -8.51
CA LEU A 165 16.55 -9.79 -7.06
C LEU A 165 17.49 -10.64 -6.16
N TYR A 166 18.67 -11.01 -6.67
CA TYR A 166 19.71 -11.69 -5.88
C TYR A 166 21.01 -10.89 -5.85
#